data_AF-A0A6P0Z8E3-F1
#
_entry.id   AF-A0A6P0Z8E3-F1
#
_cell.length_a   1.000
_cell.length_b   1.000
_cell.length_c   1.000
_cell.angle_alpha   90.00
_cell.angle_beta   90.00
_cell.angle_gamma   90.00
#
_symmetry.space_group_name_H-M   'P 1'
#
loop_
_entity.id
_entity.type
_entity.pdbx_description
1 polymer ?
#
loop_
_entity_poly.entity_id
_entity_poly.type
_entity_poly.pdbx_seq_one_letter_code
_entity_poly.pdbx_strand_id
1 'polypeptide(L)' 'SPLPWKPRIAIPGWSELKLNAEGLIACHIDHWNISRLDVIKQHFW' A
#
# COMPACT_ATOMS: atom_id res chain seq x y z
N SER A 1 -13.60 -16.65 -18.30
CA SER A 1 -14.02 -15.91 -17.08
C SER A 1 -12.82 -15.11 -16.58
N PRO A 2 -12.91 -13.78 -16.40
CA PRO A 2 -11.79 -13.03 -15.87
C PRO A 2 -11.54 -13.53 -14.44
N LEU A 3 -10.30 -13.93 -14.17
CA LEU A 3 -9.90 -14.49 -12.88
C LEU A 3 -10.14 -13.45 -11.79
N PRO A 4 -10.88 -13.76 -10.70
CA PRO A 4 -11.31 -12.79 -9.68
C PRO A 4 -10.15 -12.21 -8.83
N TRP A 5 -8.92 -12.60 -9.14
CA TRP A 5 -7.74 -12.40 -8.29
C TRP A 5 -6.76 -11.36 -8.86
N LYS A 6 -7.15 -10.58 -9.87
CA LYS A 6 -6.34 -9.44 -10.33
C LYS A 6 -6.87 -8.18 -9.66
N PRO A 7 -6.30 -7.76 -8.50
CA PRO A 7 -6.75 -6.54 -7.86
C PRO A 7 -6.58 -5.38 -8.85
N ARG A 8 -7.61 -4.52 -8.91
CA ARG A 8 -7.60 -3.36 -9.80
C ARG A 8 -6.51 -2.36 -9.41
N ILE A 9 -6.06 -2.40 -8.16
CA ILE A 9 -5.02 -1.54 -7.60
C ILE A 9 -3.96 -2.43 -6.96
N ALA A 10 -2.71 -2.24 -7.36
CA ALA A 10 -1.52 -2.83 -6.80
C ALA A 10 -0.56 -1.70 -6.39
N ILE A 11 -0.24 -1.65 -5.10
CA ILE A 11 0.72 -0.70 -4.52
C ILE A 11 1.89 -1.54 -3.99
N PRO A 12 2.92 -1.80 -4.81
CA PRO A 12 4.11 -2.50 -4.34
C PRO A 12 4.86 -1.62 -3.34
N GLY A 13 5.35 -2.22 -2.26
CA GLY A 13 5.97 -1.46 -1.17
C GLY A 13 6.15 -2.30 0.09
N TRP A 14 6.51 -1.62 1.18
CA TRP A 14 6.50 -2.17 2.52
C TRP A 14 5.94 -1.16 3.50
N SER A 15 5.50 -1.67 4.65
CA SER A 15 4.97 -0.87 5.74
C SER A 15 5.90 -0.97 6.93
N GLU A 16 6.25 0.17 7.52
CA GLU A 16 7.03 0.26 8.75
C GLU A 16 6.10 0.59 9.91
N LEU A 17 6.16 -0.23 10.95
CA LEU A 17 5.41 -0.04 12.17
C LEU A 17 6.37 0.30 13.31
N LYS A 18 6.23 1.50 13.87
CA LYS A 18 7.05 1.92 15.02
C LYS A 18 6.22 1.81 16.28
N LEU A 19 6.76 1.10 17.26
CA LEU A 19 6.14 0.92 18.57
C LEU A 19 6.68 1.96 19.56
N ASN A 20 5.86 2.39 20.52
CA ASN A 20 6.33 3.16 21.68
C ASN A 20 6.97 2.23 22.73
N ALA A 21 7.42 2.82 23.84
CA ALA A 21 8.01 2.09 24.95
C ALA A 21 7.06 1.07 25.62
N GLU A 22 5.75 1.24 25.44
CA GLU A 22 4.71 0.34 25.94
C GLU A 22 4.36 -0.78 24.93
N GLY A 23 5.05 -0.83 23.79
CA GLY A 23 4.80 -1.81 22.72
C GLY A 23 3.55 -1.51 21.87
N LEU A 24 2.95 -0.33 22.02
CA LEU A 24 1.80 0.11 21.23
C LEU A 24 2.26 0.75 19.92
N ILE A 25 1.46 0.62 18.87
CA ILE A 25 1.73 1.24 17.57
C ILE A 25 1.66 2.76 17.71
N ALA A 26 2.80 3.43 17.59
CA ALA A 26 2.91 4.88 17.66
C ALA A 26 2.97 5.53 16.28
N CYS A 27 3.43 4.80 15.27
CA CYS A 27 3.50 5.28 13.90
C CYS A 27 3.41 4.13 12.91
N HIS A 28 2.73 4.38 11.79
CA HIS A 28 2.66 3.49 10.64
C HIS A 28 3.05 4.29 9.40
N ILE A 29 4.09 3.86 8.71
CA ILE A 29 4.63 4.53 7.53
C ILE A 29 4.57 3.55 6.37
N ASP A 30 3.83 3.91 5.32
CA ASP A 30 3.74 3.11 4.11
C ASP A 30 4.67 3.65 3.03
N HIS A 31 5.68 2.85 2.65
CA HIS A 31 6.62 3.17 1.60
C HIS A 31 6.16 2.57 0.28
N TRP A 32 5.79 3.42 -0.66
CA TRP A 32 5.29 2.99 -1.97
C TRP A 32 6.42 3.02 -3.00
N ASN A 33 6.62 1.92 -3.70
CA ASN A 33 7.55 1.84 -4.83
C ASN A 33 6.89 2.25 -6.17
N ILE A 34 5.82 3.03 -6.07
CA ILE A 34 5.03 3.50 -7.21
C ILE A 34 4.62 4.95 -6.95
N SER A 35 4.57 5.75 -8.02
CA SER A 35 4.12 7.13 -7.90
C SER A 35 2.63 7.19 -7.60
N ARG A 36 2.21 8.20 -6.83
CA ARG A 36 0.78 8.43 -6.53
C ARG A 36 -0.06 8.58 -7.79
N LEU A 37 0.51 9.16 -8.86
CA LEU A 37 -0.17 9.31 -10.15
C LEU A 37 -0.39 7.96 -10.83
N ASP A 38 0.59 7.06 -10.78
CA ASP A 38 0.43 5.72 -11.36
C ASP A 38 -0.56 4.87 -10.58
N VAL A 39 -0.70 5.06 -9.26
CA VAL A 39 -1.81 4.48 -8.48
C VAL A 39 -3.15 5.01 -8.96
N ILE A 40 -3.30 6.32 -9.18
CA ILE A 40 -4.55 6.91 -9.69
C ILE A 40 -4.90 6.35 -11.08
N LYS A 41 -3.92 6.18 -11.97
CA LYS A 41 -4.14 5.60 -13.31
C LYS A 41 -4.77 4.20 -13.24
N GLN A 42 -4.38 3.37 -12.28
CA GLN A 42 -4.94 2.01 -12.09
C GLN A 42 -6.44 2.01 -11.77
N HIS A 43 -7.00 3.10 -11.24
CA HIS A 43 -8.45 3.21 -11.05
C HIS A 43 -9.19 3.35 -12.38
N PHE A 44 -8.57 3.99 -13.38
CA PHE A 44 -9.23 4.36 -14.63
C PHE A 44 -8.90 3.44 -15.81
N TRP A 45 -7.75 2.75 -15.78
CA TRP A 45 -7.27 1.89 -16.86
C TRP A 45 -6.75 0.54 -16.35
#